data_AF-A0A452YNS9-F1
#
_entry.id   AF-A0A452YNS9-F1
#
_cell.length_a   1.000
_cell.length_b   1.000
_cell.length_c   1.000
_cell.angle_alpha   90.00
_cell.angle_beta   90.00
_cell.angle_gamma   90.00
#
_symmetry.space_group_name_H-M   'P 1'
#
loop_
_entity.id
_entity.type
_entity.pdbx_description
1 polymer ?
#
loop_
_entity_poly.entity_id
_entity_poly.type
_entity_poly.pdbx_seq_one_letter_code
_entity_poly.pdbx_strand_id
1 'polypeptide(L)' 'CDEIYVVVEGETLHSISDRCGDPYILEHNPHVHDPDDVFPGLVIKITPRAAADSRR' A
#
# COMPACT_ATOMS: atom_id res chain seq x y z
N CYS A 1 -3.42 3.17 8.96
CA CYS A 1 -2.65 4.04 8.04
C CYS A 1 -3.60 5.00 7.37
N ASP A 2 -3.10 6.13 6.88
CA ASP A 2 -3.88 7.05 6.06
C ASP A 2 -4.11 6.47 4.65
N GLU A 3 -5.09 7.00 3.91
CA GLU A 3 -5.41 6.54 2.55
C GLU A 3 -4.24 6.75 1.57
N ILE A 4 -3.34 7.68 1.87
CA ILE A 4 -2.13 7.95 1.10
C ILE A 4 -0.92 7.72 2.01
N TYR A 5 -0.03 6.84 1.60
CA TYR A 5 1.21 6.51 2.30
C TYR A 5 2.41 6.92 1.46
N VAL A 6 3.40 7.55 2.10
CA VAL A 6 4.68 7.88 1.47
C VAL A 6 5.71 6.90 1.99
N VAL A 7 6.31 6.14 1.09
CA VAL A 7 7.31 5.12 1.41
C VAL A 7 8.53 5.76 2.06
N VAL A 8 9.02 5.13 3.12
CA VAL A 8 10.26 5.52 3.81
C VAL A 8 11.37 4.50 3.52
N GLU A 9 12.61 4.90 3.79
CA GLU A 9 13.79 4.05 3.57
C GLU A 9 13.71 2.72 4.33
N GLY A 10 13.97 1.63 3.62
CA GLY A 10 13.97 0.27 4.18
C GLY A 10 12.60 -0.42 4.21
N GLU A 11 11.54 0.22 3.72
CA GLU A 11 10.22 -0.43 3.61
C GLU A 11 10.00 -1.08 2.25
N THR A 12 9.29 -2.19 2.28
CA THR A 12 8.82 -2.90 1.09
C THR A 12 7.30 -2.79 0.98
N LEU A 13 6.76 -2.99 -0.22
CA LEU A 13 5.30 -3.04 -0.42
C LEU A 13 4.62 -4.02 0.53
N HIS A 14 5.24 -5.19 0.75
CA HIS A 14 4.73 -6.24 1.63
C HIS A 14 4.69 -5.79 3.09
N SER A 15 5.78 -5.21 3.60
CA SER A 15 5.81 -4.69 4.98
C SER A 15 4.77 -3.59 5.23
N ILE A 16 4.52 -2.74 4.23
CA ILE A 16 3.52 -1.67 4.29
C ILE A 16 2.11 -2.28 4.27
N SER A 17 1.86 -3.22 3.36
CA SER A 17 0.60 -3.96 3.23
C SER A 17 0.22 -4.65 4.55
N ASP A 18 1.16 -5.38 5.16
CA ASP A 18 0.94 -6.09 6.42
C ASP A 18 0.68 -5.11 7.57
N ARG A 19 1.47 -4.05 7.68
CA ARG A 19 1.30 -3.03 8.72
C ARG A 19 -0.04 -2.31 8.61
N CYS A 20 -0.48 -2.03 7.38
CA CYS A 20 -1.68 -1.25 7.13
C CYS A 20 -2.95 -2.10 6.94
N GLY A 21 -2.82 -3.43 6.88
CA GLY A 21 -3.94 -4.35 6.70
C GLY A 21 -4.57 -4.24 5.30
N ASP A 22 -3.75 -4.01 4.28
CA ASP A 22 -4.18 -3.89 2.88
C ASP A 22 -3.57 -5.03 2.03
N PRO A 23 -4.14 -6.25 2.08
CA PRO A 23 -3.61 -7.38 1.32
C PRO A 23 -3.76 -7.24 -0.21
N TYR A 24 -4.54 -6.26 -0.67
CA TYR A 24 -4.81 -6.01 -2.09
C TYR A 24 -4.18 -4.69 -2.56
N ILE A 25 -3.12 -4.25 -1.90
CA ILE A 25 -2.45 -2.96 -2.15
C ILE A 25 -2.08 -2.76 -3.62
N LEU A 26 -1.74 -3.83 -4.36
CA LEU A 26 -1.41 -3.77 -5.78
C LEU A 26 -2.61 -3.36 -6.67
N GLU A 27 -3.83 -3.75 -6.31
CA GLU A 27 -5.03 -3.45 -7.11
C GLU A 27 -5.31 -1.94 -7.19
N HIS A 28 -4.87 -1.20 -6.19
CA HIS A 28 -5.06 0.24 -6.08
C HIS A 28 -3.83 1.05 -6.50
N ASN A 29 -2.73 0.38 -6.87
CA ASN A 29 -1.47 1.01 -7.22
C ASN A 29 -0.92 0.43 -8.54
N PRO A 30 -1.61 0.64 -9.68
CA PRO A 30 -1.21 0.08 -10.97
C PRO A 30 0.13 0.63 -11.49
N HIS A 31 0.64 1.71 -10.91
CA HIS A 31 1.97 2.25 -11.20
C HIS A 31 3.11 1.43 -10.58
N VAL A 32 2.80 0.52 -9.64
CA VAL A 32 3.75 -0.44 -9.06
C VAL A 32 3.55 -1.77 -9.78
N HIS A 33 4.41 -2.03 -10.77
CA HIS A 33 4.34 -3.25 -11.58
C HIS A 33 5.09 -4.41 -10.92
N ASP A 34 6.20 -4.09 -10.26
CA ASP A 34 7.02 -5.02 -9.50
C ASP A 34 6.94 -4.65 -8.00
N PRO A 35 6.67 -5.60 -7.08
CA PRO A 35 6.73 -5.36 -5.64
C PRO A 35 8.07 -4.77 -5.14
N ASP A 36 9.16 -4.99 -5.89
CA ASP A 36 10.49 -4.48 -5.60
C ASP A 36 10.74 -3.05 -6.14
N ASP A 37 9.86 -2.50 -6.99
CA ASP A 37 9.92 -1.11 -7.52
C ASP A 37 9.44 -0.06 -6.50
N VAL A 38 9.54 -0.38 -5.21
CA VAL A 38 9.15 0.50 -4.10
C VAL A 38 10.36 1.20 -3.52
N PHE A 39 10.35 2.53 -3.55
CA PHE A 39 11.47 3.37 -3.13
C PHE A 39 11.02 4.55 -2.25
N PRO A 40 11.91 5.14 -1.44
CA PRO A 40 11.56 6.25 -0.56
C PRO A 40 10.99 7.44 -1.32
N GLY A 41 9.89 7.99 -0.82
CA GLY A 41 9.15 9.08 -1.47
C GLY A 41 8.10 8.63 -2.49
N LEU A 42 8.03 7.33 -2.82
CA LEU A 42 6.92 6.80 -3.62
C LEU A 42 5.60 6.95 -2.85
N VAL A 43 4.58 7.41 -3.55
CA VAL A 43 3.23 7.56 -3.00
C VAL A 43 2.40 6.34 -3.35
N ILE A 44 1.82 5.71 -2.32
CA ILE A 44 1.02 4.50 -2.43
C ILE A 44 -0.35 4.75 -1.81
N LYS A 45 -1.40 4.34 -2.50
CA LYS A 45 -2.76 4.32 -1.97
C LYS A 45 -2.94 3.10 -1.06
N ILE A 46 -3.46 3.32 0.13
CA ILE A 46 -3.77 2.27 1.11
C ILE A 46 -5.29 2.15 1.25
N THR A 47 -5.81 0.95 1.05
CA THR A 47 -7.22 0.61 1.23
C THR A 47 -7.32 -0.58 2.21
N PRO A 48 -7.37 -0.35 3.53
CA PRO A 48 -7.43 -1.43 4.50
C PRO A 48 -8.66 -2.31 4.28
N ARG A 49 -8.54 -3.63 4.49
CA ARG A 49 -9.65 -4.58 4.25
C ARG A 49 -10.94 -4.18 4.96
N ALA A 50 -10.84 -3.72 6.21
CA ALA A 50 -12.00 -3.26 6.97
C ALA A 50 -12.70 -2.04 6.33
N ALA A 51 -11.95 -1.16 5.66
CA ALA A 51 -12.51 -0.01 4.94
C ALA A 51 -13.16 -0.43 3.62
N ALA A 52 -12.64 -1.45 2.94
CA ALA A 52 -13.26 -2.05 1.75
C ALA A 52 -14.58 -2.75 2.09
N ASP A 53 -14.62 -3.50 3.19
CA ASP A 53 -15.82 -4.19 3.67
C ASP A 53 -16.91 -3.20 4.12
N SER A 54 -16.52 -2.04 4.67
CA SER A 54 -17.46 -1.00 5.13
C SER A 54 -18.12 -0.20 3.99
N ARG A 55 -17.63 -0.34 2.76
CA ARG A 55 -18.17 0.34 1.56
C ARG A 55 -19.09 -0.59 0.74
N ARG A 56 -19.43 -1.77 1.27
CA ARG A 56 -20.23 -2.81 0.60
C ARG A 56 -21.59 -3.01 1.24
#